data_AF-K6H769-F1
#
_entry.id   AF-K6H769-F1
#
_cell.length_a   1.000
_cell.length_b   1.000
_cell.length_c   1.000
_cell.angle_alpha   90.00
_cell.angle_beta   90.00
_cell.angle_gamma   90.00
#
_symmetry.space_group_name_H-M   'P 1'
#
loop_
_entity.id
_entity.type
_entity.pdbx_description
1 polymer ?
#
loop_
_entity_poly.entity_id
_entity_poly.type
_entity_poly.pdbx_seq_one_letter_code
_entity_poly.pdbx_strand_id
1 'polypeptide(L)' 'MITICGIFFLLVVYLSFYFSLTVFNLWILLSTFSIIHMGLFQIFREYLNLKFYLLVAALHLFVVICLNLYFRQTG' A
#
# COMPACT_ATOMS: atom_id res chain seq x y z
N MET A 1 9.34 -8.93 16.79
CA MET A 1 9.48 -7.81 15.82
C MET A 1 8.98 -8.17 14.42
N ILE A 2 9.42 -9.29 13.84
CA ILE A 2 8.95 -9.74 12.50
C ILE A 2 7.42 -9.84 12.42
N THR A 3 6.76 -10.39 13.45
CA THR A 3 5.29 -10.49 13.52
C THR A 3 4.61 -9.12 13.52
N ILE A 4 5.19 -8.13 14.20
CA ILE A 4 4.66 -6.76 14.29
C ILE A 4 4.76 -6.07 12.92
N CYS A 5 5.89 -6.23 12.21
CA CYS A 5 6.02 -5.78 10.82
C CYS A 5 4.95 -6.41 9.91
N GLY A 6 4.72 -7.72 10.05
CA GLY A 6 3.73 -8.45 9.25
C GLY A 6 2.31 -7.94 9.48
N ILE A 7 1.92 -7.73 10.74
CA ILE A 7 0.61 -7.17 11.09
C ILE A 7 0.45 -5.75 10.55
N PHE A 8 1.48 -4.91 10.71
CA PHE A 8 1.45 -3.53 10.22
C PHE A 8 1.35 -3.49 8.69
N PHE A 9 2.09 -4.34 8.00
CA PHE A 9 2.03 -4.48 6.54
C PHE A 9 0.65 -4.94 6.06
N LEU A 10 0.04 -5.94 6.72
CA LEU A 10 -1.32 -6.38 6.43
C LEU A 10 -2.35 -5.25 6.61
N LEU A 11 -2.19 -4.43 7.64
CA LEU A 11 -3.05 -3.27 7.87
C LEU A 11 -2.92 -2.22 6.76
N VAL A 12 -1.69 -1.96 6.29
CA VAL A 12 -1.44 -1.08 5.15
C VAL A 12 -2.11 -1.58 3.86
N VAL A 13 -2.02 -2.88 3.61
CA VAL A 13 -2.69 -3.51 2.45
C VAL A 13 -4.21 -3.34 2.57
N TYR A 14 -4.78 -3.71 3.71
CA TYR A 14 -6.22 -3.58 3.95
C TYR A 14 -6.72 -2.15 3.76
N LEU A 15 -6.02 -1.17 4.35
CA LEU A 15 -6.41 0.23 4.27
C LEU A 15 -6.31 0.77 2.83
N SER A 16 -5.29 0.35 2.08
CA SER A 16 -5.10 0.73 0.67
C SER A 16 -6.21 0.16 -0.23
N PHE A 17 -6.63 -1.08 0.01
CA PHE A 17 -7.79 -1.68 -0.65
C PHE A 17 -9.08 -0.91 -0.35
N TYR A 18 -9.33 -0.59 0.92
CA TYR A 18 -10.50 0.19 1.34
C TYR A 18 -10.53 1.58 0.67
N PHE A 19 -9.39 2.27 0.64
CA PHE A 19 -9.27 3.56 -0.04
C PHE A 19 -9.45 3.45 -1.55
N SER A 20 -8.96 2.37 -2.19
CA SER A 20 -9.19 2.14 -3.62
C SER A 20 -10.66 1.94 -3.96
N LEU A 21 -11.46 1.42 -3.02
CA LEU A 21 -12.91 1.22 -3.17
C LEU A 21 -13.72 2.51 -2.94
N THR A 22 -13.26 3.37 -2.03
CA THR A 22 -13.99 4.58 -1.62
C THR A 22 -13.56 5.84 -2.36
N VAL A 23 -12.34 5.87 -2.90
CA VAL A 23 -11.76 7.06 -3.54
C VAL A 23 -11.54 6.79 -5.03
N PHE A 24 -12.44 7.31 -5.86
CA PHE A 24 -12.32 7.26 -7.33
C PHE A 24 -11.17 8.10 -7.89
N ASN A 25 -10.55 8.95 -7.08
CA ASN A 25 -9.44 9.80 -7.50
C ASN A 25 -8.09 9.11 -7.29
N LEU A 26 -7.49 8.67 -8.40
CA LEU A 26 -6.18 8.01 -8.46
C LEU A 26 -5.06 8.81 -7.77
N TRP A 27 -5.12 10.15 -7.81
CA TRP A 27 -4.11 11.02 -7.19
C TRP A 27 -4.12 10.95 -5.66
N ILE A 28 -5.32 10.85 -5.07
CA ILE A 28 -5.48 10.72 -3.61
C ILE A 28 -5.04 9.32 -3.16
N LEU A 29 -5.31 8.30 -3.97
CA LEU A 29 -4.90 6.93 -3.72
C LEU A 29 -3.36 6.79 -3.71
N LEU A 30 -2.69 7.36 -4.72
CA LEU A 30 -1.23 7.42 -4.81
C LEU A 30 -0.59 8.18 -3.63
N SER A 31 -1.20 9.30 -3.23
CA SER A 31 -0.72 10.10 -2.10
C SER A 31 -0.82 9.32 -0.79
N THR A 32 -1.96 8.69 -0.55
CA THR A 32 -2.20 7.85 0.64
C THR A 32 -1.23 6.66 0.68
N PHE A 33 -1.06 5.99 -0.46
CA PHE A 33 -0.11 4.89 -0.61
C PHE A 33 1.32 5.31 -0.25
N SER A 34 1.78 6.46 -0.78
CA SER A 34 3.11 6.98 -0.51
C SER A 34 3.33 7.31 0.97
N ILE A 35 2.39 8.00 1.60
CA ILE A 35 2.50 8.40 3.02
C ILE A 35 2.61 7.17 3.92
N ILE A 36 1.78 6.16 3.68
CA ILE A 36 1.75 4.95 4.50
C ILE A 36 3.05 4.14 4.32
N HIS A 37 3.51 3.95 3.08
CA HIS A 37 4.76 3.23 2.81
C HIS A 37 6.00 4.00 3.31
N MET A 38 5.96 5.34 3.32
CA MET A 38 7.04 6.16 3.88
C MET A 38 7.09 6.04 5.41
N GLY A 39 5.94 6.07 6.09
CA GLY A 39 5.85 5.84 7.53
C GLY A 39 6.36 4.45 7.93
N LEU A 40 5.98 3.41 7.18
CA LEU A 40 6.42 2.03 7.43
C LEU A 40 7.93 1.88 7.22
N PHE A 41 8.47 2.49 6.15
CA PHE A 41 9.91 2.50 5.90
C PHE A 41 10.68 3.21 7.02
N GLN A 42 10.17 4.32 7.55
CA GLN A 42 10.83 5.07 8.61
C GLN A 42 10.84 4.33 9.95
N ILE A 43 9.73 3.67 10.31
CA ILE A 43 9.59 2.94 11.59
C ILE A 43 10.42 1.65 11.59
N PHE A 44 10.45 0.92 10.48
CA PHE A 44 11.01 -0.42 10.42
C PHE A 44 12.31 -0.51 9.60
N ARG A 45 12.96 0.63 9.32
CA ARG A 45 14.13 0.75 8.45
C ARG A 45 15.24 -0.25 8.77
N GLU A 46 15.55 -0.42 10.05
CA GLU A 46 16.66 -1.27 10.52
C GLU A 46 16.37 -2.77 10.44
N TYR A 47 15.10 -3.15 10.33
CA TYR A 47 14.64 -4.55 10.36
C TYR A 47 14.05 -5.01 9.02
N LEU A 48 13.99 -4.12 8.04
CA LEU A 48 13.43 -4.38 6.71
C LEU A 48 14.52 -4.77 5.73
N ASN A 49 14.32 -5.91 5.06
CA ASN A 49 15.07 -6.20 3.84
C ASN A 49 14.56 -5.29 2.73
N LEU A 50 15.35 -4.25 2.41
CA LEU A 50 14.98 -3.17 1.50
C LEU A 50 14.61 -3.69 0.09
N LYS A 51 15.31 -4.71 -0.41
CA LYS A 51 15.01 -5.32 -1.72
C LYS A 51 13.64 -6.01 -1.74
N PHE A 52 13.37 -6.79 -0.69
CA PHE A 52 12.08 -7.48 -0.54
C PHE A 52 10.94 -6.49 -0.37
N TYR A 53 11.15 -5.45 0.44
CA TYR A 53 10.18 -4.39 0.66
C TYR A 53 9.80 -3.65 -0.62
N LEU A 54 10.78 -3.22 -1.41
CA LEU A 54 10.54 -2.53 -2.67
C LEU A 54 9.75 -3.40 -3.66
N LEU A 55 10.08 -4.70 -3.74
CA LEU A 55 9.35 -5.64 -4.59
C LEU A 55 7.89 -5.75 -4.16
N VAL A 56 7.65 -5.94 -2.87
CA VAL A 56 6.29 -6.06 -2.31
C VAL A 56 5.52 -4.75 -2.45
N ALA A 57 6.15 -3.60 -2.24
CA ALA A 57 5.53 -2.30 -2.43
C ALA A 57 5.16 -2.05 -3.91
N ALA A 58 6.03 -2.42 -4.84
CA ALA A 58 5.72 -2.31 -6.27
C ALA A 58 4.54 -3.21 -6.69
N LEU A 59 4.50 -4.45 -6.19
CA LEU A 59 3.38 -5.36 -6.41
C LEU A 59 2.08 -4.79 -5.81
N HIS A 60 2.15 -4.25 -4.60
CA HIS A 60 1.01 -3.65 -3.93
C HIS A 60 0.47 -2.43 -4.71
N LEU A 61 1.35 -1.56 -5.18
CA LEU A 61 0.99 -0.41 -6.01
C LEU A 61 0.29 -0.86 -7.30
N PHE A 62 0.81 -1.90 -7.95
CA PHE A 62 0.21 -2.46 -9.16
C PHE A 62 -1.22 -2.94 -8.91
N VAL A 63 -1.46 -3.71 -7.84
CA VAL A 63 -2.80 -4.19 -7.48
C VAL A 63 -3.76 -3.05 -7.19
N VAL A 64 -3.31 -2.03 -6.45
CA VAL A 64 -4.12 -0.84 -6.12
C VAL A 64 -4.54 -0.07 -7.38
N ILE A 65 -3.64 0.07 -8.37
CA ILE A 65 -3.96 0.71 -9.65
C ILE A 65 -4.96 -0.14 -10.44
N CYS A 66 -4.74 -1.45 -10.54
CA CYS A 66 -5.66 -2.35 -11.24
C CYS A 66 -7.08 -2.30 -10.65
N LEU A 67 -7.20 -2.29 -9.33
CA LEU A 67 -8.49 -2.19 -8.64
C LEU A 67 -9.16 -0.84 -8.88
N ASN A 68 -8.41 0.26 -8.80
CA ASN A 68 -8.96 1.58 -9.07
C ASN A 68 -9.51 1.69 -10.50
N LEU A 69 -8.79 1.15 -11.49
CA LEU A 69 -9.24 1.10 -12.89
C LEU A 69 -10.48 0.21 -13.07
N TYR A 70 -10.49 -0.97 -12.43
CA TYR A 70 -11.62 -1.90 -12.48
C TYR A 70 -12.90 -1.27 -11.92
N PHE A 71 -12.84 -0.71 -10.71
CA PHE A 71 -14.03 -0.09 -10.08
C PHE A 71 -14.50 1.16 -10.80
N ARG A 72 -13.59 1.92 -11.41
CA ARG A 72 -13.95 3.08 -12.24
C ARG A 72 -14.67 2.69 -13.53
N GLN A 73 -14.51 1.47 -14.05
CA GLN A 73 -15.31 1.01 -15.19
C GLN A 73 -16.74 0.62 -14.81
N THR A 74 -16.99 0.29 -13.54
CA THR A 74 -18.30 -0.16 -13.06
C THR A 74 -19.20 0.94 -12.49
N GLY A 75 -18.70 2.17 -12.33
CA GLY A 75 -19.46 3.34 -11.88
C GLY A 75 -19.70 4.32 -13.03
#